data_AF-A0A7Z9TFS8-F1
#
_entry.id   AF-A0A7Z9TFS8-F1
#
_cell.length_a   1.000
_cell.length_b   1.000
_cell.length_c   1.000
_cell.angle_alpha   90.00
_cell.angle_beta   90.00
_cell.angle_gamma   90.00
#
_symmetry.space_group_name_H-M   'P 1'
#
loop_
_entity.id
_entity.type
_entity.pdbx_description
1 polymer ?
#
loop_
_entity_poly.entity_id
_entity_poly.type
_entity_poly.pdbx_seq_one_letter_code
_entity_poly.pdbx_strand_id
1 'polypeptide(L)'
;MKNRMIGAYDIRKGKHIWKRSAHNLIKNKPLILSDSIMVVGLRSGIKLFNLNNGEIIKEKLNRFGVIKLFPTSLERFLMVTDSGFLQCYDYQLSKIWSQTLSLNFESNINVDQDRIFIGPGRDTLWVLDEETGNIQNSIQFINGFEFTVQDNDLFLLYRDGPLKRMSLNKRTFWASDFELGIPGESFFHTDENLIVPFARGVVINVNMNTGTEIWRSDSLQRLTGFWQAGPGFLMQDIKYQMQYYR
;
A
#
# COMPACT_ATOMS: atom_id res chain seq x y z
N MET A 1 -20.96 11.20 16.54
CA MET A 1 -19.78 11.75 15.83
C MET A 1 -18.53 11.30 16.57
N LYS A 2 -17.73 10.38 16.01
CA LYS A 2 -16.52 9.89 16.68
C LYS A 2 -15.40 10.93 16.56
N ASN A 3 -14.73 11.23 17.68
CA ASN A 3 -13.58 12.12 17.78
C ASN A 3 -12.55 11.84 16.66
N ARG A 4 -12.43 12.77 15.71
CA ARG A 4 -11.42 12.72 14.65
C ARG A 4 -10.15 13.35 15.20
N MET A 5 -9.32 12.53 15.82
CA MET A 5 -8.07 12.96 16.46
C MET A 5 -6.87 12.52 15.63
N ILE A 6 -5.85 13.36 15.62
CA ILE A 6 -4.49 13.02 15.19
C ILE A 6 -3.59 13.14 16.41
N GLY A 7 -2.61 12.26 16.57
CA GLY A 7 -1.65 12.35 17.67
C GLY A 7 -0.41 11.51 17.41
N ALA A 8 0.67 11.88 18.09
CA ALA A 8 1.88 11.09 18.19
C ALA A 8 1.98 10.45 19.57
N TYR A 9 2.54 9.24 19.64
CA TYR A 9 2.65 8.45 20.86
C TYR A 9 4.08 7.96 21.05
N ASP A 10 4.58 8.05 22.27
CA ASP A 10 5.79 7.37 22.70
C ASP A 10 5.44 5.90 22.96
N ILE A 11 5.86 5.02 22.05
CA ILE A 11 5.57 3.58 22.12
C ILE A 11 6.21 2.91 23.34
N ARG A 12 7.31 3.45 23.88
CA ARG A 12 8.00 2.88 25.05
C ARG A 12 7.29 3.25 26.34
N LYS A 13 6.75 4.47 26.41
CA LYS A 13 6.05 4.98 27.60
C LYS A 13 4.54 4.75 27.55
N GLY A 14 3.98 4.40 26.40
CA GLY A 14 2.54 4.29 26.18
C GLY A 14 1.79 5.62 26.35
N LYS A 15 2.49 6.75 26.24
CA LYS A 15 1.93 8.10 26.47
C LYS A 15 1.87 8.88 25.16
N HIS A 16 0.88 9.75 25.03
CA HIS A 16 0.83 10.67 23.89
C HIS A 16 1.89 11.76 24.06
N ILE A 17 2.57 12.09 22.98
CA ILE A 17 3.43 13.28 22.89
C ILE A 17 2.53 14.50 22.71
N TRP A 18 1.57 14.40 21.80
CA TRP A 18 0.55 15.42 21.57
C TRP A 18 -0.71 14.79 20.95
N LYS A 19 -1.84 15.50 21.04
CA LYS A 19 -3.10 15.17 20.35
C LYS A 19 -3.78 16.45 19.87
N ARG A 20 -4.39 16.39 18.68
CA ARG A 20 -5.15 17.49 18.07
C ARG A 20 -6.44 16.97 17.45
N SER A 21 -7.50 17.76 17.55
CA SER A 21 -8.72 17.53 16.77
C SER A 21 -8.49 17.94 15.32
N ALA A 22 -8.91 17.11 14.38
CA ALA A 22 -8.88 17.42 12.96
C ALA A 22 -10.22 17.08 12.32
N HIS A 23 -10.84 18.08 11.70
CA HIS A 23 -12.06 17.86 10.93
C HIS A 23 -11.73 17.20 9.60
N ASN A 24 -12.69 16.47 9.03
CA ASN A 24 -12.56 15.91 7.67
C ASN A 24 -11.39 14.94 7.45
N LEU A 25 -10.89 14.29 8.51
CA LEU A 25 -9.97 13.16 8.38
C LEU A 25 -10.52 12.08 7.46
N ILE A 26 -9.65 11.62 6.56
CA ILE A 26 -9.89 10.44 5.74
C ILE A 26 -9.48 9.20 6.53
N LYS A 27 -10.07 8.04 6.22
CA LYS A 27 -9.64 6.76 6.79
C LYS A 27 -8.38 6.26 6.08
N ASN A 28 -7.29 7.03 6.16
CA ASN A 28 -6.01 6.65 5.61
C ASN A 28 -4.88 6.90 6.61
N LYS A 29 -3.77 6.19 6.43
CA LYS A 29 -2.60 6.32 7.29
C LYS A 29 -1.97 7.70 7.04
N PRO A 30 -1.62 8.46 8.10
CA PRO A 30 -0.76 9.62 7.94
C PRO A 30 0.61 9.15 7.44
N LEU A 31 1.34 10.04 6.75
CA LEU A 31 2.67 9.73 6.24
C LEU A 31 3.70 10.58 6.96
N ILE A 32 4.72 9.93 7.52
CA ILE A 32 5.89 10.61 8.07
C ILE A 32 6.81 10.91 6.89
N LEU A 33 7.07 12.20 6.65
CA LEU A 33 7.89 12.68 5.54
C LEU A 33 9.35 12.84 5.96
N SER A 34 9.58 13.23 7.21
CA SER A 34 10.91 13.33 7.81
C SER A 34 10.81 13.23 9.33
N ASP A 35 11.94 13.32 10.03
CA ASP A 35 12.02 13.30 11.49
C ASP A 35 11.14 14.35 12.18
N SER A 36 10.75 15.41 11.46
CA SER A 36 9.98 16.52 12.01
C SER A 36 8.67 16.80 11.30
N ILE A 37 8.39 16.16 10.17
CA ILE A 37 7.22 16.49 9.33
C ILE A 37 6.36 15.27 9.09
N MET A 38 5.06 15.43 9.32
CA MET A 38 4.03 14.46 8.96
C MET A 38 2.98 15.10 8.07
N VAL A 39 2.57 14.43 7.01
CA VAL A 39 1.44 14.84 6.18
C VAL A 39 0.20 14.01 6.51
N VAL A 40 -0.94 14.71 6.58
CA VAL A 40 -2.24 14.11 6.82
C VAL A 40 -3.22 14.52 5.73
N GLY A 41 -3.87 13.52 5.14
CA GLY A 41 -4.92 13.69 4.15
C GLY A 41 -6.27 14.01 4.79
N LEU A 42 -7.00 14.92 4.19
CA LEU A 42 -8.33 15.36 4.58
C LEU A 42 -9.26 15.34 3.35
N ARG A 43 -10.57 15.25 3.57
CA ARG A 43 -11.56 15.44 2.49
C ARG A 43 -11.47 16.81 1.81
N SER A 44 -10.84 17.80 2.46
CA SER A 44 -10.65 19.14 1.92
C SER A 44 -9.25 19.40 1.35
N GLY A 45 -8.32 18.44 1.42
CA GLY A 45 -6.93 18.63 1.02
C GLY A 45 -5.92 17.96 1.95
N ILE A 46 -4.80 18.60 2.20
CA ILE A 46 -3.69 18.06 3.00
C ILE A 46 -3.18 19.08 4.01
N LYS A 47 -2.63 18.58 5.12
CA LYS A 47 -1.96 19.39 6.14
C LYS A 47 -0.63 18.77 6.53
N LEU A 48 0.39 19.61 6.70
CA LEU A 48 1.66 19.28 7.30
C LEU A 48 1.61 19.62 8.79
N PHE A 49 2.05 18.67 9.60
CA PHE A 49 2.19 18.80 11.04
C PHE A 49 3.64 18.65 11.43
N ASN A 50 4.06 19.43 12.43
CA ASN A 50 5.30 19.17 13.14
C ASN A 50 5.11 17.92 14.02
N LEU A 51 5.91 16.90 13.78
CA LEU A 51 5.78 15.60 14.42
C LEU A 51 6.08 15.65 15.93
N ASN A 52 6.84 16.65 16.39
CA ASN A 52 7.26 16.76 17.79
C ASN A 52 6.22 17.45 18.68
N ASN A 53 5.45 18.41 18.15
CA ASN A 53 4.53 19.22 18.94
C ASN A 53 3.07 19.26 18.41
N GLY A 54 2.82 18.72 17.21
CA GLY A 54 1.51 18.67 16.58
C GLY A 54 1.00 20.01 16.05
N GLU A 55 1.87 21.01 15.88
CA GLU A 55 1.52 22.27 15.23
C GLU A 55 1.37 22.10 13.73
N ILE A 56 0.42 22.83 13.12
CA ILE A 56 0.25 22.84 11.68
C ILE A 56 1.35 23.73 11.09
N ILE A 57 2.20 23.15 10.25
CA ILE A 57 3.26 23.87 9.54
C ILE A 57 2.65 24.56 8.31
N LYS A 58 1.85 23.83 7.53
CA LYS A 58 1.28 24.30 6.27
C LYS A 58 0.04 23.49 5.91
N GLU A 59 -0.85 24.08 5.11
CA GLU A 59 -1.98 23.37 4.53
C GLU A 59 -2.17 23.71 3.06
N LYS A 60 -2.79 22.77 2.33
CA LYS A 60 -3.18 22.96 0.93
C LYS A 60 -4.56 22.38 0.72
N LEU A 61 -5.49 23.22 0.25
CA LEU A 61 -6.82 22.76 -0.12
C LEU A 61 -6.79 22.01 -1.45
N ASN A 62 -7.65 21.00 -1.57
CA ASN A 62 -7.86 20.25 -2.80
C ASN A 62 -9.36 20.12 -3.06
N ARG A 63 -9.79 20.59 -4.25
CA ARG A 63 -11.20 20.54 -4.67
C ARG A 63 -11.75 19.12 -4.79
N PHE A 64 -10.89 18.13 -5.01
CA PHE A 64 -11.28 16.76 -5.30
C PHE A 64 -11.08 15.79 -4.14
N GLY A 65 -10.90 16.31 -2.91
CA GLY A 65 -10.62 15.49 -1.75
C GLY A 65 -9.37 14.61 -1.88
N VAL A 66 -9.02 13.92 -0.80
CA VAL A 66 -7.88 12.99 -0.76
C VAL A 66 -8.41 11.62 -0.40
N ILE A 67 -7.94 10.59 -1.10
CA ILE A 67 -8.27 9.19 -0.77
C ILE A 67 -7.08 8.44 -0.22
N LYS A 68 -5.87 8.66 -0.75
CA LYS A 68 -4.63 8.01 -0.32
C LYS A 68 -3.43 8.95 -0.37
N LEU A 69 -2.46 8.66 0.49
CA LEU A 69 -1.13 9.27 0.50
C LEU A 69 -0.10 8.15 0.42
N PHE A 70 0.99 8.38 -0.30
CA PHE A 70 2.06 7.42 -0.49
C PHE A 70 3.43 8.10 -0.41
N PRO A 71 4.44 7.45 0.21
CA PRO A 71 5.82 7.91 0.11
C PRO A 71 6.36 7.72 -1.31
N THR A 72 7.44 8.41 -1.61
CA THR A 72 8.30 8.12 -2.77
C THR A 72 9.77 8.00 -2.31
N SER A 73 10.69 7.68 -3.22
CA SER A 73 12.12 7.56 -2.89
C SER A 73 12.79 8.92 -2.74
N LEU A 74 12.25 9.94 -3.41
CA LEU A 74 12.66 11.34 -3.30
C LEU A 74 12.02 12.02 -2.07
N GLU A 75 12.45 13.24 -1.74
CA GLU A 75 11.80 14.12 -0.74
C GLU A 75 10.43 14.66 -1.23
N ARG A 76 9.57 13.73 -1.61
CA ARG A 76 8.26 13.95 -2.22
C ARG A 76 7.26 12.93 -1.65
N PHE A 77 5.99 13.16 -1.93
CA PHE A 77 4.93 12.21 -1.66
C PHE A 77 3.87 12.29 -2.74
N LEU A 78 3.16 11.18 -2.93
CA LEU A 78 2.02 11.12 -3.83
C LEU A 78 0.72 11.23 -3.07
N MET A 79 -0.25 11.79 -3.75
CA MET A 79 -1.61 11.94 -3.27
C MET A 79 -2.57 11.51 -4.37
N VAL A 80 -3.50 10.63 -4.01
CA VAL A 80 -4.61 10.24 -4.88
C VAL A 80 -5.86 11.01 -4.47
N THR A 81 -6.56 11.60 -5.43
CA THR A 81 -7.80 12.35 -5.20
C THR A 81 -9.04 11.48 -5.39
N ASP A 82 -10.22 11.92 -4.89
CA ASP A 82 -11.49 11.21 -5.13
C ASP A 82 -11.84 11.13 -6.63
N SER A 83 -11.32 12.05 -7.45
CA SER A 83 -11.46 12.05 -8.91
C SER A 83 -10.48 11.13 -9.64
N GLY A 84 -9.63 10.38 -8.92
CA GLY A 84 -8.70 9.41 -9.49
C GLY A 84 -7.44 10.01 -10.13
N PHE A 85 -7.10 11.27 -9.80
CA PHE A 85 -5.83 11.87 -10.18
C PHE A 85 -4.73 11.44 -9.21
N LEU A 86 -3.55 11.20 -9.75
CA LEU A 86 -2.31 11.09 -9.00
C LEU A 86 -1.62 12.46 -9.02
N GLN A 87 -1.19 12.95 -7.87
CA GLN A 87 -0.49 14.23 -7.75
C GLN A 87 0.76 14.05 -6.91
N CYS A 88 1.87 14.61 -7.36
CA CYS A 88 3.15 14.58 -6.65
C CYS A 88 3.46 15.94 -6.04
N TYR A 89 3.91 15.93 -4.79
CA TYR A 89 4.21 17.12 -4.01
C TYR A 89 5.56 16.99 -3.32
N ASP A 90 6.28 18.10 -3.21
CA ASP A 90 7.41 18.23 -2.29
C ASP A 90 6.93 18.42 -0.84
N TYR A 91 7.87 18.43 0.10
CA TYR A 91 7.58 18.65 1.53
C TYR A 91 7.19 20.10 1.87
N GLN A 92 7.19 20.99 0.88
CA GLN A 92 6.70 22.36 0.96
C GLN A 92 5.30 22.51 0.35
N LEU A 93 4.65 21.41 -0.04
CA LEU A 93 3.33 21.38 -0.70
C LEU A 93 3.28 22.08 -2.07
N SER A 94 4.42 22.23 -2.74
CA SER A 94 4.51 22.61 -4.15
C SER A 94 4.19 21.37 -4.98
N LYS A 95 3.31 21.54 -5.97
CA LYS A 95 2.99 20.43 -6.89
C LYS A 95 4.13 20.31 -7.89
N ILE A 96 4.70 19.13 -8.01
CA ILE A 96 5.76 18.83 -8.99
C ILE A 96 5.13 18.42 -10.32
N TRP A 97 4.25 17.42 -10.28
CA TRP A 97 3.53 16.91 -11.45
C TRP A 97 2.16 16.32 -11.06
N SER A 98 1.33 16.01 -12.05
CA SER A 98 0.07 15.29 -11.83
C SER A 98 -0.36 14.52 -13.06
N GLN A 99 -0.97 13.35 -12.85
CA GLN A 99 -1.42 12.46 -13.90
C GLN A 99 -2.86 11.99 -13.68
N THR A 100 -3.62 11.89 -14.78
CA THR A 100 -4.99 11.35 -14.78
C THR A 100 -4.94 9.84 -15.02
N LEU A 101 -5.10 9.04 -13.96
CA LEU A 101 -4.94 7.58 -14.00
C LEU A 101 -6.20 6.79 -13.62
N SER A 102 -7.30 7.48 -13.32
CA SER A 102 -8.57 6.88 -12.84
C SER A 102 -8.39 5.93 -11.64
N LEU A 103 -7.49 6.29 -10.72
CA LEU A 103 -7.19 5.53 -9.51
C LEU A 103 -8.37 5.55 -8.53
N ASN A 104 -8.36 4.62 -7.57
CA ASN A 104 -9.39 4.50 -6.54
C ASN A 104 -8.80 4.15 -5.17
N PHE A 105 -9.65 3.86 -4.19
CA PHE A 105 -9.21 3.53 -2.83
C PHE A 105 -8.58 2.13 -2.70
N GLU A 106 -8.68 1.28 -3.71
CA GLU A 106 -8.01 -0.03 -3.75
C GLU A 106 -6.59 0.09 -4.29
N SER A 107 -6.26 1.20 -4.97
CA SER A 107 -4.93 1.38 -5.56
C SER A 107 -3.83 1.31 -4.50
N ASN A 108 -2.77 0.57 -4.79
CA ASN A 108 -1.54 0.44 -4.03
C ASN A 108 -0.36 0.97 -4.87
N ILE A 109 0.77 1.17 -4.21
CA ILE A 109 2.01 1.67 -4.83
C ILE A 109 3.16 0.74 -4.52
N ASN A 110 4.08 0.63 -5.47
CA ASN A 110 5.44 0.16 -5.23
C ASN A 110 6.40 1.14 -5.91
N VAL A 111 7.45 1.55 -5.20
CA VAL A 111 8.49 2.43 -5.75
C VAL A 111 9.76 1.60 -5.83
N ASP A 112 10.26 1.43 -7.04
CA ASP A 112 11.44 0.62 -7.33
C ASP A 112 12.35 1.41 -8.27
N GLN A 113 13.56 1.69 -7.81
CA GLN A 113 14.53 2.57 -8.48
C GLN A 113 13.92 3.95 -8.72
N ASP A 114 13.87 4.40 -9.98
CA ASP A 114 13.33 5.72 -10.39
C ASP A 114 11.89 5.63 -10.91
N ARG A 115 11.16 4.55 -10.55
CA ARG A 115 9.83 4.27 -11.11
C ARG A 115 8.78 4.07 -10.04
N ILE A 116 7.60 4.58 -10.35
CA ILE A 116 6.38 4.40 -9.56
C ILE A 116 5.48 3.40 -10.27
N PHE A 117 5.22 2.29 -9.60
CA PHE A 117 4.19 1.33 -9.97
C PHE A 117 2.94 1.62 -9.17
N ILE A 118 1.82 1.91 -9.84
CA ILE A 118 0.58 2.28 -9.14
C ILE A 118 -0.66 1.68 -9.80
N GLY A 119 -1.49 1.06 -8.98
CA GLY A 119 -2.70 0.39 -9.44
C GLY A 119 -3.31 -0.52 -8.37
N PRO A 120 -4.37 -1.26 -8.68
CA PRO A 120 -5.11 -1.16 -9.93
C PRO A 120 -5.90 0.15 -9.98
N GLY A 121 -5.82 0.86 -11.11
CA GLY A 121 -6.73 1.94 -11.48
C GLY A 121 -7.57 1.47 -12.66
N ARG A 122 -8.87 1.15 -12.42
CA ARG A 122 -9.78 0.55 -13.41
C ARG A 122 -9.09 -0.50 -14.29
N ASP A 123 -8.65 -1.58 -13.65
CA ASP A 123 -8.01 -2.72 -14.34
C ASP A 123 -6.63 -2.46 -14.97
N THR A 124 -5.96 -1.36 -14.61
CA THR A 124 -4.62 -1.03 -15.11
C THR A 124 -3.62 -0.81 -13.98
N LEU A 125 -2.43 -1.39 -14.12
CA LEU A 125 -1.22 -1.04 -13.37
C LEU A 125 -0.38 -0.09 -14.23
N TRP A 126 -0.11 1.10 -13.71
CA TRP A 126 0.67 2.12 -14.39
C TRP A 126 2.12 2.11 -13.90
N VAL A 127 3.06 2.33 -14.81
CA VAL A 127 4.48 2.56 -14.51
C VAL A 127 4.81 3.98 -14.92
N LEU A 128 5.25 4.78 -13.96
CA LEU A 128 5.59 6.18 -14.17
C LEU A 128 7.04 6.42 -13.80
N ASP A 129 7.65 7.38 -14.49
CA ASP A 129 8.89 8.00 -14.06
C ASP A 129 8.65 8.78 -12.76
N GLU A 130 9.42 8.53 -11.70
CA GLU A 130 9.22 9.18 -10.39
C GLU A 130 9.47 10.68 -10.45
N GLU A 131 10.48 11.10 -11.21
CA GLU A 131 10.90 12.49 -11.26
C GLU A 131 9.86 13.37 -11.98
N THR A 132 9.39 12.91 -13.13
CA THR A 132 8.56 13.68 -14.07
C THR A 132 7.08 13.32 -14.02
N GLY A 133 6.73 12.14 -13.52
CA GLY A 133 5.36 11.62 -13.57
C GLY A 133 4.93 11.18 -14.97
N ASN A 134 5.85 11.08 -15.92
CA ASN A 134 5.55 10.60 -17.26
C ASN A 134 5.21 9.11 -17.22
N ILE A 135 4.16 8.71 -17.93
CA ILE A 135 3.79 7.29 -18.06
C ILE A 135 4.82 6.61 -18.97
N GLN A 136 5.55 5.66 -18.41
CA GLN A 136 6.53 4.84 -19.14
C GLN A 136 5.87 3.56 -19.69
N ASN A 137 4.91 2.98 -18.96
CA ASN A 137 4.24 1.73 -19.35
C ASN A 137 2.85 1.60 -18.72
N SER A 138 2.04 0.72 -19.30
CA SER A 138 0.75 0.28 -18.74
C SER A 138 0.58 -1.23 -18.91
N ILE A 139 0.17 -1.87 -17.82
CA ILE A 139 -0.06 -3.31 -17.74
C ILE A 139 -1.53 -3.55 -17.42
N GLN A 140 -2.15 -4.40 -18.22
CA GLN A 140 -3.52 -4.84 -17.97
C GLN A 140 -3.53 -5.72 -16.72
N PHE A 141 -4.30 -5.29 -15.72
CA PHE A 141 -4.45 -5.95 -14.43
C PHE A 141 -5.94 -6.03 -14.05
N ILE A 142 -6.72 -6.62 -14.97
CA ILE A 142 -8.14 -6.90 -14.78
C ILE A 142 -8.32 -7.82 -13.57
N ASN A 143 -9.28 -7.49 -12.71
CA ASN A 143 -9.55 -8.24 -11.49
C ASN A 143 -8.32 -8.35 -10.57
N GLY A 144 -7.38 -7.41 -10.70
CA GLY A 144 -6.21 -7.33 -9.85
C GLY A 144 -6.59 -7.07 -8.39
N PHE A 145 -5.93 -7.78 -7.49
CA PHE A 145 -6.04 -7.57 -6.05
C PHE A 145 -4.85 -6.76 -5.56
N GLU A 146 -3.64 -7.27 -5.74
CA GLU A 146 -2.41 -6.66 -5.25
C GLU A 146 -1.21 -7.03 -6.11
N PHE A 147 -0.15 -6.23 -6.05
CA PHE A 147 1.10 -6.51 -6.72
C PHE A 147 2.31 -6.12 -5.86
N THR A 148 3.45 -6.75 -6.13
CA THR A 148 4.77 -6.27 -5.70
C THR A 148 5.73 -6.30 -6.88
N VAL A 149 6.80 -5.52 -6.79
CA VAL A 149 7.85 -5.42 -7.80
C VAL A 149 9.19 -5.76 -7.16
N GLN A 150 10.02 -6.53 -7.86
CA GLN A 150 11.40 -6.80 -7.49
C GLN A 150 12.22 -6.99 -8.78
N ASP A 151 13.32 -6.26 -8.94
CA ASP A 151 14.26 -6.40 -10.07
C ASP A 151 13.60 -6.37 -11.47
N ASN A 152 12.62 -5.49 -11.67
CA ASN A 152 11.76 -5.39 -12.88
C ASN A 152 10.72 -6.51 -13.09
N ASP A 153 10.62 -7.46 -12.16
CA ASP A 153 9.58 -8.47 -12.20
C ASP A 153 8.38 -8.07 -11.36
N LEU A 154 7.21 -8.24 -11.96
CA LEU A 154 5.92 -8.00 -11.37
C LEU A 154 5.37 -9.32 -10.86
N PHE A 155 5.00 -9.33 -9.58
CA PHE A 155 4.24 -10.41 -8.98
C PHE A 155 2.82 -9.90 -8.77
N LEU A 156 1.88 -10.47 -9.51
CA LEU A 156 0.49 -10.03 -9.57
C LEU A 156 -0.40 -11.07 -8.91
N LEU A 157 -1.14 -10.66 -7.89
CA LEU A 157 -2.17 -11.46 -7.21
C LEU A 157 -3.55 -10.98 -7.66
N TYR A 158 -4.38 -11.91 -8.12
CA TYR A 158 -5.73 -11.64 -8.62
C TYR A 158 -6.78 -11.95 -7.54
N ARG A 159 -7.95 -11.30 -7.62
CA ARG A 159 -9.01 -11.41 -6.57
C ARG A 159 -9.61 -12.82 -6.45
N ASP A 160 -9.49 -13.62 -7.50
CA ASP A 160 -9.91 -15.02 -7.57
C ASP A 160 -8.84 -15.99 -7.05
N GLY A 161 -7.62 -15.51 -6.74
CA GLY A 161 -6.54 -16.31 -6.16
C GLY A 161 -5.32 -16.58 -7.04
N PRO A 162 -5.40 -16.57 -8.39
CA PRO A 162 -4.22 -16.77 -9.23
C PRO A 162 -3.09 -15.80 -8.91
N LEU A 163 -1.87 -16.30 -9.00
CA LEU A 163 -0.63 -15.55 -8.82
C LEU A 163 0.21 -15.66 -10.08
N LYS A 164 0.82 -14.56 -10.50
CA LYS A 164 1.57 -14.49 -11.75
C LYS A 164 2.86 -13.71 -11.59
N ARG A 165 3.97 -14.24 -12.12
CA ARG A 165 5.20 -13.46 -12.34
C ARG A 165 5.33 -13.08 -13.80
N MET A 166 5.59 -11.81 -14.06
CA MET A 166 5.82 -11.30 -15.40
C MET A 166 6.81 -10.13 -15.42
N SER A 167 7.53 -9.98 -16.52
CA SER A 167 8.38 -8.80 -16.74
C SER A 167 7.57 -7.58 -17.17
N LEU A 168 8.18 -6.39 -17.11
CA LEU A 168 7.61 -5.15 -17.65
C LEU A 168 7.30 -5.20 -19.15
N ASN A 169 8.02 -6.04 -19.90
CA ASN A 169 7.78 -6.29 -21.32
C ASN A 169 6.64 -7.29 -21.55
N LYS A 170 5.86 -7.60 -20.51
CA LYS A 170 4.67 -8.45 -20.52
C LYS A 170 4.95 -9.93 -20.79
N ARG A 171 6.22 -10.35 -20.81
CA ARG A 171 6.60 -11.76 -20.80
C ARG A 171 6.21 -12.37 -19.47
N THR A 172 5.40 -13.42 -19.50
CA THR A 172 5.03 -14.21 -18.33
C THR A 172 6.12 -15.26 -18.08
N PHE A 173 6.57 -15.38 -16.83
CA PHE A 173 7.51 -16.41 -16.42
C PHE A 173 6.77 -17.64 -15.89
N TRP A 174 5.77 -17.42 -15.03
CA TRP A 174 4.88 -18.46 -14.53
C TRP A 174 3.55 -17.85 -14.11
N ALA A 175 2.53 -18.70 -14.04
CA ALA A 175 1.22 -18.40 -13.47
C ALA A 175 0.74 -19.65 -12.73
N SER A 176 0.24 -19.46 -11.51
CA SER A 176 -0.18 -20.54 -10.63
C SER A 176 -1.55 -20.23 -10.05
N ASP A 177 -2.42 -21.23 -10.04
CA ASP A 177 -3.67 -21.22 -9.29
C ASP A 177 -3.60 -22.33 -8.25
N PHE A 178 -3.79 -21.96 -7.00
CA PHE A 178 -3.71 -22.87 -5.85
C PHE A 178 -5.09 -23.35 -5.39
N GLU A 179 -6.17 -22.93 -6.07
CA GLU A 179 -7.56 -23.27 -5.75
C GLU A 179 -7.99 -22.84 -4.32
N LEU A 180 -7.29 -21.84 -3.78
CA LEU A 180 -7.54 -21.27 -2.46
C LEU A 180 -8.57 -20.12 -2.49
N GLY A 181 -8.97 -19.69 -3.70
CA GLY A 181 -9.95 -18.64 -3.91
C GLY A 181 -9.43 -17.28 -3.46
N ILE A 182 -10.26 -16.53 -2.74
CA ILE A 182 -10.03 -15.10 -2.52
C ILE A 182 -8.83 -14.86 -1.56
N PRO A 183 -7.86 -14.01 -1.93
CA PRO A 183 -6.84 -13.50 -1.02
C PRO A 183 -7.44 -12.83 0.22
N GLY A 184 -6.82 -13.03 1.38
CA GLY A 184 -7.35 -12.54 2.65
C GLY A 184 -6.91 -11.12 3.00
N GLU A 185 -5.64 -10.82 2.75
CA GLU A 185 -4.94 -9.61 3.16
C GLU A 185 -3.78 -9.36 2.20
N SER A 186 -3.01 -8.28 2.42
CA SER A 186 -1.83 -8.01 1.63
C SER A 186 -0.76 -9.10 1.75
N PHE A 187 -0.18 -9.53 0.63
CA PHE A 187 0.96 -10.46 0.61
C PHE A 187 2.29 -9.70 0.72
N PHE A 188 3.35 -10.40 1.12
CA PHE A 188 4.72 -9.85 1.11
C PHE A 188 5.70 -10.84 0.50
N HIS A 189 6.89 -10.35 0.18
CA HIS A 189 7.97 -11.16 -0.37
C HIS A 189 9.20 -11.13 0.53
N THR A 190 10.04 -12.14 0.35
CA THR A 190 11.45 -12.18 0.78
C THR A 190 12.30 -12.34 -0.47
N ASP A 191 13.60 -12.61 -0.35
CA ASP A 191 14.49 -12.75 -1.50
C ASP A 191 14.06 -13.86 -2.48
N GLU A 192 13.44 -14.95 -1.99
CA GLU A 192 13.11 -16.12 -2.81
C GLU A 192 11.63 -16.54 -2.76
N ASN A 193 10.83 -15.92 -1.88
CA ASN A 193 9.52 -16.43 -1.49
C ASN A 193 8.44 -15.36 -1.48
N LEU A 194 7.22 -15.74 -1.86
CA LEU A 194 5.99 -14.97 -1.67
C LEU A 194 5.16 -15.61 -0.57
N ILE A 195 4.81 -14.83 0.45
CA ILE A 195 3.93 -15.27 1.53
C ILE A 195 2.54 -14.70 1.29
N VAL A 196 1.61 -15.56 0.88
CA VAL A 196 0.29 -15.16 0.37
C VAL A 196 -0.83 -15.63 1.31
N PRO A 197 -1.55 -14.72 1.98
CA PRO A 197 -2.69 -15.06 2.83
C PRO A 197 -3.99 -15.20 2.01
N PHE A 198 -4.78 -16.22 2.33
CA PHE A 198 -6.11 -16.46 1.75
C PHE A 198 -7.22 -16.31 2.78
N ALA A 199 -8.35 -15.76 2.35
CA ALA A 199 -9.48 -15.44 3.22
C ALA A 199 -10.01 -16.66 3.98
N ARG A 200 -9.81 -17.87 3.46
CA ARG A 200 -10.26 -19.13 4.08
C ARG A 200 -9.43 -19.61 5.28
N GLY A 201 -8.46 -18.83 5.76
CA GLY A 201 -7.69 -19.21 6.95
C GLY A 201 -6.32 -19.83 6.68
N VAL A 202 -5.80 -19.70 5.46
CA VAL A 202 -4.58 -20.39 5.03
C VAL A 202 -3.59 -19.36 4.50
N VAL A 203 -2.31 -19.53 4.82
CA VAL A 203 -1.20 -18.81 4.21
C VAL A 203 -0.33 -19.83 3.47
N ILE A 204 0.08 -19.51 2.26
CA ILE A 204 1.04 -20.32 1.50
C ILE A 204 2.35 -19.57 1.32
N ASN A 205 3.44 -20.33 1.21
CA ASN A 205 4.71 -19.86 0.71
C ASN A 205 4.91 -20.36 -0.71
N VAL A 206 5.17 -19.45 -1.64
CA VAL A 206 5.39 -19.74 -3.05
C VAL A 206 6.81 -19.34 -3.45
N ASN A 207 7.52 -20.24 -4.11
CA ASN A 207 8.83 -19.94 -4.67
C ASN A 207 8.70 -18.89 -5.79
N MET A 208 9.42 -17.78 -5.68
CA MET A 208 9.33 -16.67 -6.64
C MET A 208 9.83 -17.03 -8.05
N ASN A 209 10.73 -18.01 -8.17
CA ASN A 209 11.33 -18.41 -9.44
C ASN A 209 10.47 -19.39 -10.22
N THR A 210 9.81 -20.32 -9.53
CA THR A 210 9.04 -21.39 -10.17
C THR A 210 7.53 -21.18 -10.10
N GLY A 211 7.04 -20.36 -9.16
CA GLY A 211 5.61 -20.22 -8.88
C GLY A 211 5.01 -21.42 -8.14
N THR A 212 5.83 -22.33 -7.61
CA THR A 212 5.35 -23.54 -6.92
C THR A 212 5.19 -23.30 -5.42
N GLU A 213 4.15 -23.89 -4.83
CA GLU A 213 3.97 -23.94 -3.37
C GLU A 213 5.13 -24.70 -2.72
N ILE A 214 5.77 -24.07 -1.71
CA ILE A 214 6.82 -24.67 -0.89
C ILE A 214 6.21 -25.30 0.35
N TRP A 215 5.35 -24.54 1.03
CA TRP A 215 4.62 -25.00 2.21
C TRP A 215 3.32 -24.21 2.38
N ARG A 216 2.48 -24.73 3.28
CA ARG A 216 1.19 -24.16 3.66
C ARG A 216 1.03 -24.19 5.17
N SER A 217 0.42 -23.13 5.72
CA SER A 217 0.12 -23.02 7.15
C SER A 217 -0.94 -24.04 7.58
N ASP A 218 -1.03 -24.28 8.88
CA ASP A 218 -2.23 -24.90 9.43
C ASP A 218 -3.45 -24.03 9.09
N SER A 219 -4.58 -24.70 8.89
CA SER A 219 -5.82 -24.03 8.51
C SER A 219 -6.50 -23.43 9.73
N LEU A 220 -6.72 -22.12 9.69
CA LEU A 220 -7.61 -21.41 10.58
C LEU A 220 -9.01 -21.31 9.99
N GLN A 221 -9.93 -20.70 10.73
CA GLN A 221 -11.14 -20.17 10.13
C GLN A 221 -10.83 -18.94 9.26
N ARG A 222 -11.86 -18.25 8.78
CA ARG A 222 -11.70 -17.03 7.98
C ARG A 222 -10.71 -16.06 8.63
N LEU A 223 -9.71 -15.61 7.88
CA LEU A 223 -8.73 -14.64 8.38
C LEU A 223 -9.40 -13.29 8.65
N THR A 224 -9.04 -12.69 9.79
CA THR A 224 -9.37 -11.30 10.15
C THR A 224 -8.13 -10.44 10.34
N GLY A 225 -6.95 -11.04 10.28
CA GLY A 225 -5.70 -10.30 10.27
C GLY A 225 -4.50 -11.14 9.87
N PHE A 226 -3.56 -10.46 9.25
CA PHE A 226 -2.29 -10.99 8.80
C PHE A 226 -1.27 -9.87 8.89
N TRP A 227 -0.17 -10.09 9.61
CA TRP A 227 0.84 -9.07 9.85
C TRP A 227 2.24 -9.66 9.81
N GLN A 228 3.13 -9.05 9.05
CA GLN A 228 4.57 -9.31 9.17
C GLN A 228 5.03 -8.86 10.56
N ALA A 229 5.73 -9.74 11.27
CA ALA A 229 6.12 -9.54 12.67
C ALA A 229 7.52 -10.12 12.93
N GLY A 230 8.50 -9.23 13.05
CA GLY A 230 9.90 -9.61 13.23
C GLY A 230 10.39 -10.48 12.07
N PRO A 231 11.00 -11.65 12.34
CA PRO A 231 11.49 -12.55 11.30
C PRO A 231 10.40 -13.36 10.58
N GLY A 232 9.13 -13.19 10.96
CA GLY A 232 8.03 -14.04 10.48
C GLY A 232 6.72 -13.28 10.32
N PHE A 233 5.59 -13.96 10.56
CA PHE A 233 4.27 -13.35 10.45
C PHE A 233 3.27 -13.93 11.45
N LEU A 234 2.26 -13.12 11.77
CA LEU A 234 1.14 -13.46 12.65
C LEU A 234 -0.14 -13.56 11.82
N MET A 235 -0.91 -14.62 12.06
CA MET A 235 -2.25 -14.82 11.52
C MET A 235 -3.28 -14.73 12.66
N GLN A 236 -4.45 -14.16 12.37
CA GLN A 236 -5.60 -14.17 13.28
C GLN A 236 -6.89 -14.51 12.53
N ASP A 237 -7.72 -15.36 13.13
CA ASP A 237 -9.01 -15.75 12.56
C ASP A 237 -10.21 -15.03 13.18
N ILE A 238 -11.41 -15.31 12.67
CA ILE A 238 -12.69 -14.76 13.18
C ILE A 238 -13.01 -15.13 14.63
N LYS A 239 -12.35 -16.13 15.21
CA LYS A 239 -12.48 -16.54 16.61
C LYS A 239 -11.35 -15.99 17.49
N TYR A 240 -10.54 -15.08 16.95
CA TYR A 240 -9.36 -14.52 17.63
C TYR A 240 -8.30 -15.57 17.96
N GLN A 241 -8.29 -16.72 17.28
CA GLN A 241 -7.17 -17.64 17.36
C GLN A 241 -6.00 -17.01 16.62
N MET A 242 -4.83 -17.02 17.25
CA MET A 242 -3.60 -16.45 16.71
C MET A 242 -2.55 -17.53 16.50
N GLN A 243 -1.85 -17.46 15.37
CA GLN A 243 -0.72 -18.33 15.06
C GLN A 243 0.45 -17.48 14.56
N TYR A 244 1.64 -17.75 15.10
CA TYR A 244 2.89 -17.12 14.67
C TYR A 244 3.74 -18.14 13.91
N TYR A 245 4.15 -17.77 12.72
CA TYR A 245 5.05 -18.54 11.87
C TYR A 245 6.35 -17.79 11.73
N ARG A 246 7.46 -18.53 11.86
CA ARG A 246 8.82 -18.02 11.74
C ARG A 246 9.49 -18.58 10.50
#